data_AF-I8QVA4-F1
#
_entry.id   AF-I8QVA4-F1
#
_cell.length_a   1.000
_cell.length_b   1.000
_cell.length_c   1.000
_cell.angle_alpha   90.00
_cell.angle_beta   90.00
_cell.angle_gamma   90.00
#
_symmetry.space_group_name_H-M   'P 1'
#
loop_
_entity.id
_entity.type
_entity.pdbx_description
1 polymer ?
#
loop_
_entity_poly.entity_id
_entity_poly.type
_entity_poly.pdbx_seq_one_letter_code
_entity_poly.pdbx_strand_id
1 'polypeptide(L)'
;MTGAPRLVPAARLLGPAGTAGPPDGDVPAGVRGIASLLAHRLATDPARPLVTFYDDATGERLEFSATTLDNWVAKTANMLVDTLGLGAGDRIGVDLPTHWLGLVIPLAGWSAGLEVVLAAARESDGAGAQAAGSTLPPTTRLGALFVAEDRLDATAHLVVDETVALSLRPLGGRMLRPVPGVLDYSAEVPAHGDRFAPPPPPPEQAELLRAGARTAAAWGLGPADRVLSTAPVATTEGLLGGLLAPLVAGSSIVLCRRLDPAALTRRIATERVTAIAAAAPAPAGGPGGAGPGDAAVPDQITLAGPGVRALRLPLLG
;
A
#
# COMPACT_ATOMS: atom_id res chain seq x y z
N MET A 1 -8.02 -11.58 22.43
CA MET A 1 -7.71 -12.34 21.19
C MET A 1 -8.15 -11.49 20.01
N THR A 2 -7.24 -10.72 19.42
CA THR A 2 -7.49 -10.05 18.14
C THR A 2 -7.72 -11.13 17.08
N GLY A 3 -8.86 -11.08 16.39
CA GLY A 3 -9.23 -12.10 15.42
C GLY A 3 -8.23 -12.23 14.27
N ALA A 4 -8.21 -13.41 13.66
CA ALA A 4 -7.46 -13.70 12.44
C ALA A 4 -7.61 -12.59 11.37
N PRO A 5 -6.52 -12.14 10.72
CA PRO A 5 -6.63 -11.17 9.65
C PRO A 5 -7.36 -11.77 8.45
N ARG A 6 -8.06 -10.90 7.74
CA ARG A 6 -8.87 -11.23 6.58
C ARG A 6 -7.99 -11.19 5.33
N LEU A 7 -7.86 -12.31 4.62
CA LEU A 7 -7.09 -12.36 3.37
C LEU A 7 -7.94 -11.87 2.18
N VAL A 8 -7.50 -10.78 1.54
CA VAL A 8 -8.22 -10.17 0.42
C VAL A 8 -7.27 -9.95 -0.76
N PRO A 9 -7.51 -10.55 -1.94
CA PRO A 9 -6.73 -10.23 -3.13
C PRO A 9 -6.81 -8.75 -3.44
N ALA A 10 -5.70 -8.12 -3.83
CA ALA A 10 -5.66 -6.67 -4.03
C ALA A 10 -6.69 -6.18 -5.06
N ALA A 11 -6.90 -6.93 -6.15
CA ALA A 11 -7.92 -6.60 -7.15
C ALA A 11 -9.35 -6.63 -6.56
N ARG A 12 -9.60 -7.43 -5.52
CA ARG A 12 -10.92 -7.54 -4.88
C ARG A 12 -11.21 -6.44 -3.87
N LEU A 13 -10.19 -5.72 -3.38
CA LEU A 13 -10.39 -4.52 -2.55
C LEU A 13 -11.07 -3.38 -3.32
N LEU A 14 -11.07 -3.43 -4.65
CA LEU A 14 -11.70 -2.42 -5.49
C LEU A 14 -13.25 -2.48 -5.41
N GLY A 15 -13.82 -3.61 -5.00
CA GLY A 15 -15.26 -3.85 -5.03
C GLY A 15 -15.87 -3.80 -6.45
N PRO A 16 -17.18 -4.05 -6.60
CA PRO A 16 -17.86 -3.95 -7.90
C PRO A 16 -17.87 -2.53 -8.46
N ALA A 17 -17.97 -1.50 -7.60
CA ALA A 17 -17.95 -0.10 -8.03
C ALA A 17 -16.56 0.38 -8.47
N GLY A 18 -15.47 -0.23 -7.98
CA GLY A 18 -14.14 -0.02 -8.53
C GLY A 18 -14.01 -0.46 -10.00
N THR A 19 -14.93 -1.29 -10.50
CA THR A 19 -15.02 -1.71 -11.91
C THR A 19 -16.00 -0.87 -12.74
N ALA A 20 -16.97 -0.24 -12.09
CA ALA A 20 -18.05 0.51 -12.71
C ALA A 20 -17.71 2.01 -12.83
N GLY A 21 -16.77 2.33 -13.72
CA GLY A 21 -16.53 3.71 -14.17
C GLY A 21 -16.39 3.74 -15.69
N PRO A 22 -16.55 4.91 -16.34
CA PRO A 22 -16.32 5.03 -17.77
C PRO A 22 -14.90 4.51 -18.12
N PRO A 23 -14.71 3.93 -19.31
CA PRO A 23 -13.43 3.33 -19.71
C PRO A 23 -12.28 4.36 -19.77
N ASP A 24 -12.58 5.65 -19.70
CA ASP A 24 -11.70 6.78 -20.02
C ASP A 24 -10.68 7.16 -18.93
N GLY A 25 -10.32 6.21 -18.06
CA GLY A 25 -9.08 6.33 -17.31
C GLY A 25 -7.92 5.86 -18.19
N ASP A 26 -7.36 6.75 -19.02
CA ASP A 26 -6.28 6.38 -19.93
C ASP A 26 -5.02 6.03 -19.14
N VAL A 27 -4.77 4.72 -19.03
CA VAL A 27 -3.49 4.18 -18.59
C VAL A 27 -2.41 4.72 -19.56
N PRO A 28 -1.28 5.27 -19.08
CA PRO A 28 -0.27 5.84 -19.97
C PRO A 28 0.16 4.87 -21.07
N ALA A 29 0.34 5.39 -22.28
CA ALA A 29 0.71 4.58 -23.44
C ALA A 29 2.01 3.78 -23.17
N GLY A 30 1.99 2.48 -23.51
CA GLY A 30 3.14 1.58 -23.29
C GLY A 30 3.19 0.92 -21.92
N VAL A 31 2.31 1.28 -20.97
CA VAL A 31 2.16 0.56 -19.70
C VAL A 31 1.43 -0.77 -19.97
N ARG A 32 2.12 -1.89 -19.75
CA ARG A 32 1.58 -3.24 -19.96
C ARG A 32 1.20 -3.93 -18.66
N GLY A 33 1.76 -3.50 -17.53
CA GLY A 33 1.51 -4.01 -16.18
C GLY A 33 1.99 -3.03 -15.13
N ILE A 34 1.87 -3.38 -13.84
CA ILE A 34 2.21 -2.48 -12.73
C ILE A 34 3.72 -2.14 -12.73
N ALA A 35 4.57 -3.10 -13.09
CA ALA A 35 6.02 -2.86 -13.27
C ALA A 35 6.31 -1.72 -14.27
N SER A 36 5.48 -1.56 -15.31
CA SER A 36 5.68 -0.52 -16.32
C SER A 36 5.40 0.90 -15.80
N LEU A 37 4.70 1.06 -14.67
CA LEU A 37 4.47 2.38 -14.07
C LEU A 37 5.78 3.00 -13.56
N LEU A 38 6.63 2.21 -12.90
CA LEU A 38 7.95 2.67 -12.45
C LEU A 38 8.87 2.90 -13.64
N ALA A 39 8.87 2.02 -14.64
CA ALA A 39 9.65 2.21 -15.87
C ALA A 39 9.31 3.54 -16.57
N HIS A 40 8.03 3.92 -16.62
CA HIS A 40 7.62 5.21 -17.19
C HIS A 40 8.16 6.41 -16.39
N ARG A 41 8.22 6.30 -15.05
CA ARG A 41 8.84 7.34 -14.20
C ARG A 41 10.34 7.43 -14.38
N LEU A 42 11.03 6.30 -14.41
CA LEU A 42 12.47 6.24 -14.63
C LEU A 42 12.88 6.87 -15.97
N ALA A 43 12.06 6.70 -17.00
CA ALA A 43 12.30 7.29 -18.31
C ALA A 43 12.13 8.82 -18.34
N THR A 44 11.32 9.38 -17.45
CA THR A 44 10.96 10.81 -17.47
C THR A 44 11.76 11.62 -16.46
N ASP A 45 11.84 11.17 -15.21
CA ASP A 45 12.49 11.90 -14.11
C ASP A 45 12.94 10.93 -12.99
N PRO A 46 14.07 10.24 -13.17
CA PRO A 46 14.50 9.16 -12.27
C PRO A 46 14.95 9.65 -10.89
N ALA A 47 15.42 10.91 -10.80
CA ALA A 47 16.01 11.47 -9.59
C ALA A 47 15.00 12.21 -8.71
N ARG A 48 13.84 12.60 -9.25
CA ARG A 48 12.83 13.32 -8.47
C ARG A 48 12.32 12.51 -7.28
N PRO A 49 12.16 13.13 -6.09
CA PRO A 49 11.58 12.49 -4.92
C PRO A 49 10.18 11.95 -5.22
N LEU A 50 10.07 10.62 -5.23
CA LEU A 50 8.84 9.91 -5.59
C LEU A 50 8.05 9.49 -4.35
N VAL A 51 8.72 8.96 -3.33
CA VAL A 51 8.10 8.54 -2.07
C VAL A 51 8.84 9.19 -0.91
N THR A 52 8.13 9.92 -0.06
CA THR A 52 8.63 10.33 1.26
C THR A 52 7.82 9.60 2.33
N PHE A 53 8.50 8.92 3.23
CA PHE A 53 7.89 8.20 4.35
C PHE A 53 8.21 8.89 5.67
N TYR A 54 7.19 8.99 6.51
CA TYR A 54 7.30 9.45 7.88
C TYR A 54 6.71 8.43 8.86
N ASP A 55 7.32 8.33 10.03
CA ASP A 55 6.68 7.77 11.22
C ASP A 55 6.81 8.76 12.38
N ASP A 56 5.72 9.43 12.70
CA ASP A 56 5.74 10.56 13.64
C ASP A 56 5.98 10.14 15.09
N ALA A 57 5.76 8.88 15.44
CA ALA A 57 6.05 8.39 16.79
C ALA A 57 7.53 8.07 17.00
N THR A 58 8.29 7.75 15.94
CA THR A 58 9.74 7.51 16.01
C THR A 58 10.56 8.71 15.51
N GLY A 59 9.92 9.64 14.80
CA GLY A 59 10.59 10.75 14.11
C GLY A 59 11.31 10.33 12.83
N GLU A 60 11.07 9.11 12.34
CA GLU A 60 11.70 8.62 11.10
C GLU A 60 11.23 9.44 9.89
N ARG A 61 12.19 9.80 9.03
CA ARG A 61 11.94 10.33 7.70
C ARG A 61 12.84 9.62 6.70
N LEU A 62 12.24 9.04 5.67
CA LEU A 62 12.93 8.46 4.53
C LEU A 62 12.42 9.10 3.23
N GLU A 63 13.28 9.18 2.24
CA GLU A 63 12.93 9.69 0.91
C GLU A 63 13.55 8.80 -0.16
N PHE A 64 12.74 8.44 -1.15
CA PHE A 64 13.12 7.60 -2.26
C PHE A 64 12.87 8.36 -3.56
N SER A 65 13.90 8.41 -4.41
CA SER A 65 13.72 8.71 -5.83
C SER A 65 13.05 7.53 -6.56
N ALA A 66 12.62 7.73 -7.80
CA ALA A 66 12.13 6.63 -8.63
C ALA A 66 13.18 5.51 -8.79
N THR A 67 14.46 5.87 -8.99
CA THR A 67 15.56 4.89 -9.06
C THR A 67 15.72 4.09 -7.76
N THR A 68 15.65 4.76 -6.61
CA THR A 68 15.85 4.06 -5.34
C THR A 68 14.68 3.11 -5.07
N LEU A 69 13.45 3.55 -5.35
CA LEU A 69 12.27 2.70 -5.23
C LEU A 69 12.35 1.49 -6.17
N ASP A 70 12.75 1.71 -7.43
CA ASP A 70 12.92 0.64 -8.42
C ASP A 70 13.96 -0.40 -7.98
N ASN A 71 15.11 0.04 -7.45
CA ASN A 71 16.11 -0.88 -6.89
C ASN A 71 15.51 -1.75 -5.79
N TRP A 72 14.78 -1.17 -4.83
CA TRP A 72 14.12 -1.96 -3.77
C TRP A 72 13.09 -2.93 -4.32
N VAL A 73 12.30 -2.53 -5.32
CA VAL A 73 11.34 -3.40 -6.00
C VAL A 73 12.05 -4.54 -6.72
N ALA A 74 13.15 -4.26 -7.44
CA ALA A 74 13.94 -5.26 -8.15
C ALA A 74 14.61 -6.25 -7.20
N LYS A 75 15.24 -5.78 -6.11
CA LYS A 75 15.83 -6.65 -5.08
C LYS A 75 14.78 -7.57 -4.46
N THR A 76 13.61 -7.01 -4.14
CA THR A 76 12.51 -7.80 -3.57
C THR A 76 11.95 -8.80 -4.58
N ALA A 77 11.81 -8.43 -5.86
CA ALA A 77 11.36 -9.34 -6.91
C ALA A 77 12.36 -10.48 -7.15
N ASN A 78 13.67 -10.19 -7.13
CA ASN A 78 14.71 -11.22 -7.15
C ASN A 78 14.63 -12.12 -5.90
N MET A 79 14.43 -11.58 -4.70
CA MET A 79 14.24 -12.39 -3.48
C MET A 79 13.05 -13.34 -3.58
N LEU A 80 11.91 -12.84 -4.10
CA LEU A 80 10.70 -13.65 -4.30
C LEU A 80 10.96 -14.87 -5.21
N VAL A 81 11.75 -14.69 -6.27
CA VAL A 81 12.05 -15.76 -7.24
C VAL A 81 13.22 -16.64 -6.77
N ASP A 82 14.34 -16.04 -6.41
CA ASP A 82 15.60 -16.74 -6.18
C ASP A 82 15.66 -17.41 -4.80
N THR A 83 15.18 -16.72 -3.76
CA THR A 83 15.22 -17.23 -2.38
C THR A 83 13.95 -18.00 -2.05
N LEU A 84 12.77 -17.45 -2.39
CA LEU A 84 11.48 -18.06 -2.02
C LEU A 84 10.94 -19.03 -3.09
N GLY A 85 11.56 -19.10 -4.27
CA GLY A 85 11.18 -20.06 -5.32
C GLY A 85 9.81 -19.80 -5.95
N LEU A 86 9.28 -18.57 -5.86
CA LEU A 86 7.95 -18.23 -6.36
C LEU A 86 7.97 -17.91 -7.87
N GLY A 87 6.94 -18.36 -8.57
CA GLY A 87 6.71 -18.14 -9.99
C GLY A 87 5.40 -17.42 -10.29
N ALA A 88 5.24 -16.99 -11.53
CA ALA A 88 4.03 -16.29 -11.98
C ALA A 88 2.76 -17.09 -11.66
N GLY A 89 1.78 -16.43 -11.04
CA GLY A 89 0.54 -17.05 -10.55
C GLY A 89 0.58 -17.51 -9.08
N ASP A 90 1.75 -17.60 -8.45
CA ASP A 90 1.84 -17.86 -7.01
C ASP A 90 1.33 -16.65 -6.20
N ARG A 91 0.99 -16.89 -4.93
CA ARG A 91 0.42 -15.89 -4.03
C ARG A 91 1.39 -15.46 -2.96
N ILE A 92 1.45 -14.16 -2.71
CA ILE A 92 2.09 -13.58 -1.52
C ILE A 92 1.07 -12.86 -0.65
N GLY A 93 1.22 -12.99 0.67
CA GLY A 93 0.49 -12.22 1.66
C GLY A 93 1.28 -10.98 2.10
N VAL A 94 0.59 -9.89 2.37
CA VAL A 94 1.16 -8.69 2.99
C VAL A 94 0.29 -8.24 4.16
N ASP A 95 0.83 -8.34 5.38
CA ASP A 95 0.24 -7.84 6.63
C ASP A 95 1.14 -6.76 7.24
N LEU A 96 1.02 -5.54 6.70
CA LEU A 96 1.83 -4.41 7.11
C LEU A 96 0.96 -3.18 7.43
N PRO A 97 1.34 -2.40 8.45
CA PRO A 97 0.79 -1.07 8.65
C PRO A 97 1.23 -0.14 7.51
N THR A 98 0.74 1.11 7.52
CA THR A 98 1.23 2.16 6.63
C THR A 98 2.74 2.27 6.72
N HIS A 99 3.45 1.86 5.67
CA HIS A 99 4.91 1.81 5.65
C HIS A 99 5.39 1.80 4.20
N TRP A 100 6.60 2.31 3.94
CA TRP A 100 7.16 2.30 2.58
C TRP A 100 7.36 0.89 2.02
N LEU A 101 7.68 -0.09 2.88
CA LEU A 101 7.73 -1.51 2.51
C LEU A 101 6.35 -2.07 2.10
N GLY A 102 5.27 -1.49 2.62
CA GLY A 102 3.90 -1.76 2.16
C GLY A 102 3.64 -1.28 0.72
N LEU A 103 4.52 -0.44 0.14
CA LEU A 103 4.48 -0.14 -1.29
C LEU A 103 5.41 -1.07 -2.08
N VAL A 104 6.64 -1.27 -1.59
CA VAL A 104 7.68 -2.06 -2.27
C VAL A 104 7.23 -3.50 -2.49
N ILE A 105 6.71 -4.18 -1.46
CA ILE A 105 6.41 -5.61 -1.53
C ILE A 105 5.28 -5.89 -2.54
N PRO A 106 4.13 -5.19 -2.53
CA PRO A 106 3.13 -5.34 -3.59
C PRO A 106 3.67 -5.05 -4.99
N LEU A 107 4.44 -3.98 -5.17
CA LEU A 107 5.05 -3.63 -6.46
C LEU A 107 5.99 -4.74 -6.95
N ALA A 108 6.78 -5.34 -6.06
CA ALA A 108 7.67 -6.45 -6.38
C ALA A 108 6.89 -7.73 -6.71
N GLY A 109 5.86 -8.06 -5.93
CA GLY A 109 4.98 -9.21 -6.19
C GLY A 109 4.32 -9.11 -7.57
N TRP A 110 3.71 -7.97 -7.90
CA TRP A 110 3.15 -7.76 -9.22
C TRP A 110 4.21 -7.74 -10.33
N SER A 111 5.40 -7.21 -10.07
CA SER A 111 6.50 -7.23 -11.04
C SER A 111 6.95 -8.65 -11.35
N ALA A 112 6.97 -9.55 -10.36
CA ALA A 112 7.26 -10.96 -10.52
C ALA A 112 6.08 -11.80 -11.07
N GLY A 113 4.93 -11.18 -11.37
CA GLY A 113 3.75 -11.86 -11.90
C GLY A 113 2.95 -12.62 -10.84
N LEU A 114 3.15 -12.31 -9.56
CA LEU A 114 2.46 -12.94 -8.42
C LEU A 114 1.10 -12.28 -8.16
N GLU A 115 0.20 -13.03 -7.54
CA GLU A 115 -1.01 -12.50 -6.93
C GLU A 115 -0.71 -11.94 -5.53
N VAL A 116 -0.98 -10.65 -5.34
CA VAL A 116 -0.82 -9.99 -4.03
C VAL A 116 -2.13 -10.08 -3.24
N VAL A 117 -2.03 -10.72 -2.08
CA VAL A 117 -3.10 -10.87 -1.09
C VAL A 117 -2.79 -9.96 0.10
N LEU A 118 -3.73 -9.08 0.44
CA LEU A 118 -3.59 -8.11 1.51
C LEU A 118 -4.32 -8.63 2.75
N ALA A 119 -3.65 -8.59 3.89
CA ALA A 119 -4.23 -8.94 5.17
C ALA A 119 -4.90 -7.69 5.77
N ALA A 120 -6.22 -7.62 5.65
CA ALA A 120 -7.00 -6.56 6.28
C ALA A 120 -7.25 -6.93 7.75
N ALA A 121 -6.95 -6.02 8.68
CA ALA A 121 -7.36 -6.18 10.07
C ALA A 121 -8.90 -6.25 10.13
N ARG A 122 -9.46 -7.14 10.96
CA ARG A 122 -10.88 -7.04 11.30
C ARG A 122 -11.07 -5.71 12.04
N GLU A 123 -11.93 -4.84 11.52
CA GLU A 123 -12.51 -3.79 12.35
C GLU A 123 -13.06 -4.46 13.61
N SER A 124 -12.61 -3.98 14.76
CA SER A 124 -13.02 -4.51 16.05
C SER A 124 -14.52 -4.30 16.20
N ASP A 125 -15.22 -5.28 16.77
CA ASP A 125 -16.68 -5.34 16.93
C ASP A 125 -17.35 -3.97 17.14
N GLY A 126 -17.89 -3.42 16.05
CA GLY A 126 -18.64 -2.18 15.98
C GLY A 126 -19.27 -2.10 14.60
N ALA A 127 -20.59 -2.18 14.54
CA ALA A 127 -21.34 -2.33 13.31
C ALA A 127 -21.06 -1.22 12.28
N GLY A 128 -20.68 -1.57 11.04
CA GLY A 128 -20.70 -0.59 9.96
C GLY A 128 -19.88 -0.85 8.70
N ALA A 129 -20.01 -2.03 8.08
CA ALA A 129 -19.86 -2.34 6.65
C ALA A 129 -19.11 -3.67 6.47
N GLN A 130 -19.86 -4.73 6.14
CA GLN A 130 -19.24 -5.88 5.49
C GLN A 130 -18.66 -5.38 4.17
N ALA A 131 -17.35 -5.15 4.11
CA ALA A 131 -16.68 -4.97 2.85
C ALA A 131 -16.97 -6.22 2.02
N ALA A 132 -17.89 -6.10 1.06
CA ALA A 132 -18.34 -7.14 0.14
C ALA A 132 -17.24 -7.55 -0.87
N GLY A 133 -15.97 -7.47 -0.48
CA GLY A 133 -14.87 -8.12 -1.17
C GLY A 133 -14.87 -9.60 -0.83
N SER A 134 -14.89 -10.48 -1.84
CA SER A 134 -14.73 -11.92 -1.64
C SER A 134 -13.44 -12.19 -0.88
N THR A 135 -13.57 -12.67 0.35
CA THR A 135 -12.42 -13.13 1.14
C THR A 135 -11.89 -14.44 0.62
N LEU A 136 -10.58 -14.58 0.66
CA LEU A 136 -9.97 -15.90 0.63
C LEU A 136 -10.19 -16.59 1.99
N PRO A 137 -10.50 -17.90 2.00
CA PRO A 137 -10.46 -18.70 3.22
C PRO A 137 -9.09 -18.57 3.91
N PRO A 138 -9.02 -18.58 5.25
CA PRO A 138 -7.73 -18.62 5.97
C PRO A 138 -6.87 -19.85 5.61
N THR A 139 -7.49 -20.89 5.05
CA THR A 139 -6.83 -22.10 4.54
C THR A 139 -6.20 -21.90 3.15
N THR A 140 -6.39 -20.75 2.52
CA THR A 140 -5.72 -20.44 1.25
C THR A 140 -4.21 -20.39 1.49
N ARG A 141 -3.49 -21.30 0.82
CA ARG A 141 -2.04 -21.35 0.88
C ARG A 141 -1.43 -20.11 0.24
N LEU A 142 -0.51 -19.47 0.95
CA LEU A 142 0.36 -18.40 0.46
C LEU A 142 1.77 -18.98 0.30
N GLY A 143 2.44 -18.70 -0.82
CA GLY A 143 3.84 -19.10 -1.00
C GLY A 143 4.77 -18.33 -0.06
N ALA A 144 4.44 -17.07 0.23
CA ALA A 144 5.11 -16.30 1.28
C ALA A 144 4.15 -15.33 1.96
N LEU A 145 4.40 -15.02 3.23
CA LEU A 145 3.72 -13.96 3.98
C LEU A 145 4.74 -12.94 4.48
N PHE A 146 4.60 -11.69 4.05
CA PHE A 146 5.35 -10.55 4.56
C PHE A 146 4.56 -9.89 5.68
N VAL A 147 5.10 -9.93 6.91
CA VAL A 147 4.38 -9.51 8.12
C VAL A 147 5.26 -8.66 9.02
N ALA A 148 4.67 -7.67 9.69
CA ALA A 148 5.39 -6.90 10.71
C ALA A 148 5.82 -7.81 11.87
N GLU A 149 7.03 -7.62 12.40
CA GLU A 149 7.60 -8.45 13.49
C GLU A 149 6.66 -8.54 14.70
N ASP A 150 5.97 -7.45 15.04
CA ASP A 150 5.01 -7.38 16.14
C ASP A 150 3.65 -8.06 15.85
N ARG A 151 3.47 -8.59 14.64
CA ARG A 151 2.23 -9.25 14.19
C ARG A 151 2.39 -10.75 13.88
N LEU A 152 3.59 -11.31 14.04
CA LEU A 152 3.88 -12.73 13.76
C LEU A 152 2.87 -13.68 14.43
N ASP A 153 2.59 -13.48 15.73
CA ASP A 153 1.65 -14.31 16.49
C ASP A 153 0.22 -14.23 15.94
N ALA A 154 -0.19 -13.05 15.47
CA ALA A 154 -1.53 -12.83 14.92
C ALA A 154 -1.74 -13.56 13.59
N THR A 155 -0.67 -13.94 12.89
CA THR A 155 -0.71 -14.63 11.60
C THR A 155 -0.35 -16.11 11.66
N ALA A 156 0.01 -16.63 12.85
CA ALA A 156 0.51 -17.99 13.02
C ALA A 156 -0.44 -19.13 12.58
N HIS A 157 -1.73 -18.82 12.40
CA HIS A 157 -2.75 -19.78 11.97
C HIS A 157 -2.99 -19.80 10.45
N LEU A 158 -2.33 -18.92 9.70
CA LEU A 158 -2.42 -18.88 8.24
C LEU A 158 -1.58 -20.02 7.64
N VAL A 159 -2.02 -20.54 6.49
CA VAL A 159 -1.28 -21.57 5.75
C VAL A 159 -0.27 -20.88 4.84
N VAL A 160 0.99 -20.84 5.25
CA VAL A 160 2.07 -20.17 4.54
C VAL A 160 3.24 -21.14 4.35
N ASP A 161 3.85 -21.14 3.16
CA ASP A 161 5.06 -21.92 2.91
C ASP A 161 6.28 -21.24 3.54
N GLU A 162 6.40 -19.91 3.37
CA GLU A 162 7.44 -19.09 4.01
C GLU A 162 6.88 -17.88 4.75
N THR A 163 7.44 -17.57 5.93
CA THR A 163 7.13 -16.34 6.67
C THR A 163 8.33 -15.40 6.63
N VAL A 164 8.11 -14.18 6.15
CA VAL A 164 9.11 -13.12 6.04
C VAL A 164 8.72 -11.98 6.98
N ALA A 165 9.49 -11.79 8.05
CA ALA A 165 9.25 -10.75 9.03
C ALA A 165 9.94 -9.43 8.65
N LEU A 166 9.25 -8.34 8.96
CA LEU A 166 9.74 -6.98 8.80
C LEU A 166 9.81 -6.30 10.17
N SER A 167 11.02 -5.92 10.60
CA SER A 167 11.21 -5.23 11.88
C SER A 167 10.54 -3.85 11.95
N LEU A 168 10.34 -3.21 10.77
CA LEU A 168 9.88 -1.83 10.59
C LEU A 168 10.68 -0.80 11.40
N ARG A 169 11.93 -1.12 11.76
CA ARG A 169 12.84 -0.21 12.44
C ARG A 169 13.34 0.86 11.47
N PRO A 170 13.75 2.03 12.00
CA PRO A 170 14.22 3.11 11.15
C PRO A 170 15.35 2.70 10.20
N LEU A 171 15.34 3.27 9.00
CA LEU A 171 16.32 3.04 7.93
C LEU A 171 16.41 1.57 7.48
N GLY A 172 15.32 0.80 7.65
CA GLY A 172 15.29 -0.62 7.26
C GLY A 172 16.12 -1.52 8.17
N GLY A 173 16.19 -1.20 9.46
CA GLY A 173 16.93 -2.01 10.43
C GLY A 173 16.52 -3.49 10.45
N ARG A 174 17.42 -4.37 10.86
CA ARG A 174 17.17 -5.81 11.00
C ARG A 174 16.37 -6.14 12.25
N MET A 175 15.79 -7.34 12.29
CA MET A 175 15.25 -7.91 13.52
C MET A 175 16.36 -7.99 14.57
N LEU A 176 16.04 -7.65 15.82
CA LEU A 176 17.03 -7.73 16.90
C LEU A 176 17.30 -9.18 17.33
N ARG A 177 16.32 -10.05 17.15
CA ARG A 177 16.37 -11.45 17.55
C ARG A 177 15.82 -12.31 16.41
N PRO A 178 16.61 -13.24 15.86
CA PRO A 178 16.11 -14.20 14.89
C PRO A 178 14.97 -15.03 15.48
N VAL A 179 13.98 -15.35 14.66
CA VAL A 179 12.88 -16.26 15.00
C VAL A 179 13.03 -17.51 14.13
N PRO A 180 13.12 -18.72 14.70
CA PRO A 180 13.24 -19.94 13.90
C PRO A 180 12.08 -20.10 12.91
N GLY A 181 12.39 -20.45 11.65
CA GLY A 181 11.39 -20.60 10.59
C GLY A 181 10.84 -19.27 10.05
N VAL A 182 11.45 -18.13 10.39
CA VAL A 182 11.07 -16.81 9.89
C VAL A 182 12.29 -16.12 9.29
N LEU A 183 12.16 -15.66 8.05
CA LEU A 183 13.19 -14.91 7.36
C LEU A 183 13.13 -13.42 7.76
N ASP A 184 14.27 -12.81 8.04
CA ASP A 184 14.38 -11.36 8.25
C ASP A 184 14.54 -10.66 6.90
N TYR A 185 13.50 -9.95 6.46
CA TYR A 185 13.50 -9.21 5.21
C TYR A 185 14.71 -8.27 5.07
N SER A 186 15.02 -7.51 6.12
CA SER A 186 16.09 -6.51 6.12
C SER A 186 17.49 -7.12 6.12
N ALA A 187 17.61 -8.39 6.48
CA ALA A 187 18.86 -9.14 6.36
C ALA A 187 19.02 -9.75 4.96
N GLU A 188 17.93 -10.26 4.39
CA GLU A 188 17.91 -11.01 3.13
C GLU A 188 18.00 -10.10 1.89
N VAL A 189 17.09 -9.13 1.79
CA VAL A 189 16.87 -8.38 0.54
C VAL A 189 18.10 -7.61 0.02
N PRO A 190 19.02 -7.05 0.84
CA PRO A 190 20.15 -6.26 0.31
C PRO A 190 21.11 -7.04 -0.59
N ALA A 191 21.17 -8.37 -0.46
CA ALA A 191 22.05 -9.23 -1.23
C ALA A 191 21.60 -9.42 -2.69
N HIS A 192 20.34 -9.12 -3.01
CA HIS A 192 19.79 -9.31 -4.35
C HIS A 192 20.16 -8.17 -5.31
N GLY A 193 20.04 -8.42 -6.61
CA GLY A 193 20.37 -7.47 -7.66
C GLY A 193 19.38 -6.31 -7.80
N ASP A 194 19.87 -5.16 -8.27
CA ASP A 194 19.08 -3.93 -8.53
C ASP A 194 18.36 -3.93 -9.90
N ARG A 195 18.31 -5.08 -10.57
CA ARG A 195 17.61 -5.24 -11.85
C ARG A 195 16.77 -6.49 -11.81
N PHE A 196 15.56 -6.39 -12.32
CA PHE A 196 14.63 -7.51 -12.44
C PHE A 196 14.02 -7.48 -13.84
N ALA A 197 13.93 -8.65 -14.48
CA ALA A 197 13.29 -8.81 -15.79
C ALA A 197 11.88 -9.36 -15.60
N PRO A 198 10.83 -8.53 -15.63
CA PRO A 198 9.48 -8.98 -15.33
C PRO A 198 8.95 -9.93 -16.42
N PRO A 199 8.25 -11.02 -16.05
CA PRO A 199 7.47 -11.79 -17.01
C PRO A 199 6.32 -10.95 -17.58
N PRO A 200 5.64 -11.42 -18.65
CA PRO A 200 4.40 -10.79 -19.11
C PRO A 200 3.40 -10.65 -17.95
N PRO A 201 2.82 -9.46 -17.75
CA PRO A 201 1.94 -9.23 -16.61
C PRO A 201 0.64 -10.04 -16.77
N PRO A 202 0.13 -10.64 -15.68
CA PRO A 202 -1.13 -11.36 -15.72
C PRO A 202 -2.31 -10.40 -16.01
N PRO A 203 -3.37 -10.87 -16.69
CA PRO A 203 -4.50 -10.04 -17.11
C PRO A 203 -5.16 -9.24 -15.98
N GLU A 204 -5.18 -9.78 -14.77
CA GLU A 204 -5.78 -9.19 -13.57
C GLU A 204 -5.14 -7.85 -13.18
N GLN A 205 -3.87 -7.61 -13.52
CA GLN A 205 -3.23 -6.32 -13.26
C GLN A 205 -3.83 -5.17 -14.07
N ALA A 206 -4.45 -5.47 -15.22
CA ALA A 206 -5.11 -4.45 -16.03
C ALA A 206 -6.28 -3.79 -15.28
N GLU A 207 -6.95 -4.52 -14.39
CA GLU A 207 -8.02 -3.97 -13.57
C GLU A 207 -7.49 -2.98 -12.52
N LEU A 208 -6.41 -3.35 -11.82
CA LEU A 208 -5.72 -2.48 -10.87
C LEU A 208 -5.24 -1.18 -11.53
N LEU A 209 -4.63 -1.29 -12.72
CA LEU A 209 -4.19 -0.12 -13.50
C LEU A 209 -5.34 0.80 -13.89
N ARG A 210 -6.43 0.24 -14.42
CA ARG A 210 -7.62 1.02 -14.80
C ARG A 210 -8.27 1.70 -13.59
N ALA A 211 -8.32 1.01 -12.44
CA ALA A 211 -8.86 1.59 -11.22
C ALA A 211 -7.99 2.75 -10.70
N GLY A 212 -6.66 2.60 -10.75
CA GLY A 212 -5.71 3.68 -10.47
C GLY A 212 -5.90 4.86 -11.43
N ALA A 213 -6.02 4.61 -12.74
CA ALA A 213 -6.21 5.65 -13.76
C ALA A 213 -7.54 6.41 -13.59
N ARG A 214 -8.64 5.71 -13.36
CA ARG A 214 -9.94 6.33 -13.06
C ARG A 214 -9.88 7.20 -11.82
N THR A 215 -9.22 6.71 -10.76
CA THR A 215 -9.07 7.47 -9.51
C THR A 215 -8.23 8.72 -9.73
N ALA A 216 -7.11 8.61 -10.45
CA ALA A 216 -6.26 9.74 -10.82
C ALA A 216 -7.03 10.80 -11.63
N ALA A 217 -7.81 10.37 -12.63
CA ALA A 217 -8.63 11.26 -13.45
C ALA A 217 -9.74 11.93 -12.63
N ALA A 218 -10.48 11.17 -11.82
CA ALA A 218 -11.55 11.69 -10.97
C ALA A 218 -11.04 12.73 -9.96
N TRP A 219 -9.80 12.56 -9.48
CA TRP A 219 -9.16 13.49 -8.56
C TRP A 219 -8.41 14.62 -9.26
N GLY A 220 -8.29 14.59 -10.60
CA GLY A 220 -7.49 15.52 -11.37
C GLY A 220 -6.03 15.55 -10.91
N LEU A 221 -5.46 14.38 -10.65
CA LEU A 221 -4.05 14.24 -10.29
C LEU A 221 -3.17 14.38 -11.53
N GLY A 222 -2.04 15.06 -11.39
CA GLY A 222 -1.03 15.17 -12.42
C GLY A 222 0.40 15.11 -11.88
N PRO A 223 1.41 15.26 -12.76
CA PRO A 223 2.80 15.10 -12.38
C PRO A 223 3.30 16.08 -11.33
N ALA A 224 2.69 17.26 -11.21
CA ALA A 224 3.06 18.25 -10.20
C ALA A 224 2.54 17.91 -8.80
N ASP A 225 1.60 16.99 -8.68
CA ASP A 225 0.96 16.68 -7.39
C ASP A 225 1.86 15.87 -6.46
N ARG A 226 1.67 16.11 -5.16
CA ARG A 226 2.24 15.31 -4.08
C ARG A 226 1.13 14.94 -3.11
N VAL A 227 0.79 13.65 -3.09
CA VAL A 227 -0.36 13.11 -2.38
C VAL A 227 0.08 12.55 -1.03
N LEU A 228 -0.47 13.09 0.06
CA LEU A 228 -0.28 12.54 1.40
C LEU A 228 -1.32 11.45 1.68
N SER A 229 -0.87 10.30 2.20
CA SER A 229 -1.75 9.24 2.69
C SER A 229 -1.26 8.70 4.04
N THR A 230 -2.23 8.40 4.90
CA THR A 230 -2.00 7.71 6.19
C THR A 230 -2.53 6.28 6.18
N ALA A 231 -3.23 5.87 5.11
CA ALA A 231 -3.92 4.60 5.02
C ALA A 231 -2.95 3.46 4.62
N PRO A 232 -3.06 2.28 5.26
CA PRO A 232 -2.26 1.11 4.88
C PRO A 232 -2.72 0.57 3.53
N VAL A 233 -1.80 -0.02 2.76
CA VAL A 233 -2.09 -0.56 1.42
C VAL A 233 -3.19 -1.64 1.43
N ALA A 234 -3.46 -2.27 2.58
CA ALA A 234 -4.54 -3.24 2.76
C ALA A 234 -5.95 -2.63 2.77
N THR A 235 -6.07 -1.30 2.65
CA THR A 235 -7.34 -0.57 2.48
C THR A 235 -7.48 -0.09 1.05
N THR A 236 -8.71 0.12 0.58
CA THR A 236 -8.97 0.65 -0.76
C THR A 236 -8.34 2.04 -0.93
N GLU A 237 -8.37 2.87 0.11
CA GLU A 237 -7.74 4.19 0.14
C GLU A 237 -6.22 4.13 0.06
N GLY A 238 -5.58 3.23 0.82
CA GLY A 238 -4.14 3.05 0.76
C GLY A 238 -3.69 2.50 -0.60
N LEU A 239 -4.42 1.51 -1.14
CA LEU A 239 -4.11 0.90 -2.42
C LEU A 239 -4.33 1.85 -3.61
N LEU A 240 -5.52 2.45 -3.73
CA LEU A 240 -5.82 3.35 -4.84
C LEU A 240 -5.24 4.73 -4.62
N GLY A 241 -5.52 5.35 -3.47
CA GLY A 241 -5.15 6.73 -3.20
C GLY A 241 -3.71 6.93 -2.75
N GLY A 242 -3.15 5.96 -2.02
CA GLY A 242 -1.78 6.01 -1.51
C GLY A 242 -0.72 5.41 -2.43
N LEU A 243 -1.11 4.65 -3.46
CA LEU A 243 -0.17 3.93 -4.34
C LEU A 243 -0.52 4.03 -5.83
N LEU A 244 -1.62 3.43 -6.27
CA LEU A 244 -1.87 3.24 -7.71
C LEU A 244 -2.21 4.54 -8.45
N ALA A 245 -3.12 5.37 -7.93
CA ALA A 245 -3.50 6.62 -8.58
C ALA A 245 -2.32 7.62 -8.66
N PRO A 246 -1.55 7.87 -7.59
CA PRO A 246 -0.36 8.72 -7.67
C PRO A 246 0.69 8.21 -8.67
N LEU A 247 0.92 6.89 -8.73
CA LEU A 247 1.89 6.31 -9.68
C LEU A 247 1.42 6.45 -11.13
N VAL A 248 0.14 6.18 -11.42
CA VAL A 248 -0.43 6.38 -12.76
C VAL A 248 -0.38 7.86 -13.18
N ALA A 249 -0.69 8.78 -12.27
CA ALA A 249 -0.85 10.20 -12.57
C ALA A 249 0.44 10.99 -12.85
N GLY A 250 1.63 10.41 -12.65
CA GLY A 250 2.85 11.21 -12.64
C GLY A 250 3.22 11.83 -11.28
N SER A 251 2.36 11.68 -10.26
CA SER A 251 2.49 12.35 -8.96
C SER A 251 3.54 11.71 -8.02
N SER A 252 3.87 12.40 -6.94
CA SER A 252 4.69 11.91 -5.83
C SER A 252 3.83 11.54 -4.62
N ILE A 253 4.34 10.69 -3.73
CA ILE A 253 3.64 10.13 -2.57
C ILE A 253 4.33 10.59 -1.28
N VAL A 254 3.54 11.00 -0.30
CA VAL A 254 3.96 11.20 1.09
C VAL A 254 3.17 10.22 1.96
N LEU A 255 3.83 9.19 2.48
CA LEU A 255 3.23 8.28 3.43
C LEU A 255 3.55 8.73 4.85
N CYS A 256 2.55 8.77 5.72
CA CYS A 256 2.76 9.07 7.13
C CYS A 256 2.09 8.01 8.02
N ARG A 257 2.92 7.25 8.74
CA ARG A 257 2.51 6.34 9.79
C ARG A 257 2.37 7.11 11.10
N ARG A 258 1.32 6.79 11.88
CA ARG A 258 1.07 7.39 13.21
C ARG A 258 1.12 8.91 13.19
N LEU A 259 0.54 9.52 12.15
CA LEU A 259 0.51 10.97 11.94
C LEU A 259 0.11 11.70 13.23
N ASP A 260 0.95 12.63 13.67
CA ASP A 260 0.58 13.60 14.70
C ASP A 260 -0.25 14.72 14.04
N PRO A 261 -1.52 14.92 14.42
CA PRO A 261 -2.35 16.00 13.86
C PRO A 261 -1.71 17.38 14.02
N ALA A 262 -0.97 17.63 15.10
CA ALA A 262 -0.27 18.90 15.32
C ALA A 262 0.92 19.10 14.35
N ALA A 263 1.45 18.01 13.77
CA ALA A 263 2.52 18.06 12.78
C ALA A 263 2.01 18.24 11.34
N LEU A 264 0.71 18.03 11.08
CA LEU A 264 0.15 17.95 9.73
C LEU A 264 0.35 19.25 8.92
N THR A 265 0.06 20.42 9.50
CA THR A 265 0.25 21.70 8.79
C THR A 265 1.70 21.92 8.38
N ARG A 266 2.65 21.59 9.27
CA ARG A 266 4.09 21.66 8.98
C ARG A 266 4.47 20.64 7.90
N ARG A 267 3.94 19.41 7.96
CA ARG A 267 4.16 18.35 6.96
C ARG A 267 3.75 18.81 5.57
N ILE A 268 2.54 19.37 5.46
CA ILE A 268 1.99 19.91 4.22
C ILE A 268 2.95 20.96 3.64
N ALA A 269 3.39 21.91 4.45
CA ALA A 269 4.28 22.99 4.01
C ALA A 269 5.67 22.46 3.60
N THR A 270 6.29 21.61 4.40
CA THR A 270 7.64 21.08 4.16
C THR A 270 7.67 20.23 2.89
N GLU A 271 6.71 19.33 2.73
CA GLU A 271 6.67 18.42 1.58
C GLU A 271 5.98 19.04 0.36
N ARG A 272 5.35 20.21 0.50
CA ARG A 272 4.51 20.83 -0.53
C ARG A 272 3.38 19.89 -0.99
N VAL A 273 2.68 19.31 -0.02
CA VAL A 273 1.53 18.44 -0.27
C VAL A 273 0.46 19.25 -1.00
N THR A 274 -0.02 18.72 -2.13
CA THR A 274 -1.09 19.33 -2.92
C THR A 274 -2.44 18.65 -2.70
N ALA A 275 -2.42 17.41 -2.20
CA ALA A 275 -3.62 16.65 -1.90
C ALA A 275 -3.43 15.68 -0.75
N ILE A 276 -4.48 15.42 0.02
CA ILE A 276 -4.54 14.38 1.05
C ILE A 276 -5.58 13.34 0.62
N ALA A 277 -5.17 12.07 0.53
CA ALA A 277 -6.07 10.94 0.35
C ALA A 277 -6.60 10.51 1.73
N ALA A 278 -7.87 10.76 1.98
CA ALA A 278 -8.54 10.45 3.24
C ALA A 278 -9.53 9.28 3.08
N ALA A 279 -9.72 8.53 4.15
CA ALA A 279 -10.85 7.59 4.28
C ALA A 279 -12.17 8.33 4.07
N ALA A 280 -13.12 7.66 3.42
CA ALA A 280 -14.50 8.13 3.42
C ALA A 280 -15.01 8.12 4.88
N PRO A 281 -15.75 9.14 5.34
CA PRO A 281 -16.35 9.10 6.66
C PRO A 281 -17.32 7.90 6.73
N ALA A 282 -17.32 7.19 7.85
CA ALA A 282 -18.31 6.15 8.09
C ALA A 282 -19.72 6.73 7.86
N PRO A 283 -20.66 5.98 7.24
CA PRO A 283 -22.04 6.44 7.13
C PRO A 283 -22.54 6.78 8.52
N ALA A 284 -23.14 7.97 8.69
CA ALA A 284 -23.63 8.43 9.98
C ALA A 284 -24.53 7.36 10.60
N GLY A 285 -24.00 6.64 11.59
CA GLY A 285 -24.77 5.71 12.40
C GLY A 285 -25.92 6.47 13.04
N GLY A 286 -27.11 5.90 12.98
CA GLY A 286 -28.29 6.42 13.68
C GLY A 286 -28.00 6.68 15.17
N PRO A 287 -28.86 7.46 15.84
CA PRO A 287 -28.55 8.04 17.15
C PRO A 287 -28.33 6.96 18.20
N GLY A 288 -27.07 6.70 18.56
CA GLY A 288 -26.74 5.62 19.49
C GLY A 288 -25.32 5.70 20.05
N GLY A 289 -25.16 6.46 21.12
CA GLY A 289 -24.17 6.21 22.19
C GLY A 289 -22.70 6.50 21.91
N ALA A 290 -22.27 7.75 22.12
CA ALA A 290 -20.86 8.08 22.30
C ALA A 290 -20.34 7.45 23.62
N GLY A 291 -19.46 6.45 23.51
CA GLY A 291 -18.69 5.92 24.64
C GLY A 291 -17.47 6.82 24.95
N PRO A 292 -17.04 6.93 26.22
CA PRO A 292 -15.94 7.81 26.60
C PRO A 292 -14.61 7.13 26.23
N GLY A 293 -14.00 7.56 25.14
CA GLY A 293 -12.71 7.03 24.65
C GLY A 293 -12.45 7.31 23.18
N ASP A 294 -13.49 7.62 22.42
CA ASP A 294 -13.40 7.90 20.98
C ASP A 294 -13.14 9.40 20.77
N ALA A 295 -11.91 9.84 21.06
CA ALA A 295 -11.46 11.16 20.65
C ALA A 295 -11.36 11.14 19.11
N ALA A 296 -12.44 11.57 18.45
CA ALA A 296 -12.50 11.70 17.00
C ALA A 296 -11.25 12.41 16.51
N VAL A 297 -10.40 11.68 15.77
CA VAL A 297 -9.31 12.28 15.02
C VAL A 297 -9.97 13.36 14.15
N PRO A 298 -9.59 14.66 14.28
CA PRO A 298 -10.16 15.70 13.46
C PRO A 298 -10.06 15.27 12.01
N ASP A 299 -11.14 15.40 11.25
CA ASP A 299 -11.16 15.06 9.83
C ASP A 299 -9.89 15.67 9.21
N GLN A 300 -9.00 14.82 8.68
CA GLN A 300 -7.69 15.25 8.13
C GLN A 300 -7.87 16.36 7.08
N ILE A 301 -9.08 16.44 6.53
CA ILE A 301 -9.60 17.41 5.58
C ILE A 301 -9.85 18.79 6.20
N THR A 302 -10.32 18.88 7.45
CA THR A 302 -10.51 20.17 8.14
C THR A 302 -9.16 20.81 8.52
N LEU A 303 -8.10 20.02 8.63
CA LEU A 303 -6.73 20.48 8.95
C LEU A 303 -5.90 20.84 7.70
N ALA A 304 -6.42 20.57 6.50
CA ALA A 304 -5.76 20.91 5.25
C ALA A 304 -5.77 22.44 5.08
N GLY A 305 -4.60 23.08 5.15
CA GLY A 305 -4.46 24.51 4.93
C GLY A 305 -4.95 24.96 3.54
N PRO A 306 -5.02 26.28 3.28
CA PRO A 306 -5.49 26.80 2.00
C PRO A 306 -4.67 26.24 0.82
N GLY A 307 -5.36 25.73 -0.20
CA GLY A 307 -4.73 25.21 -1.44
C GLY A 307 -4.44 23.71 -1.48
N VAL A 308 -4.71 22.96 -0.40
CA VAL A 308 -4.59 21.49 -0.39
C VAL A 308 -5.94 20.84 -0.67
N ARG A 309 -5.98 19.91 -1.63
CA ARG A 309 -7.19 19.18 -1.98
C ARG A 309 -7.43 18.01 -1.03
N ALA A 310 -8.65 17.91 -0.52
CA ALA A 310 -9.13 16.75 0.20
C ALA A 310 -9.72 15.74 -0.79
N LEU A 311 -9.03 14.62 -1.00
CA LEU A 311 -9.44 13.59 -1.94
C LEU A 311 -10.05 12.40 -1.18
N ARG A 312 -11.29 12.07 -1.52
CA ARG A 312 -12.00 10.91 -0.98
C ARG A 312 -12.31 9.96 -2.12
N LEU A 313 -12.20 8.67 -1.84
CA LEU A 313 -12.82 7.68 -2.71
C LEU A 313 -14.35 7.81 -2.56
N PRO A 314 -15.12 7.67 -3.65
CA PRO A 314 -16.57 7.60 -3.53
C PRO A 314 -16.92 6.44 -2.58
N LEU A 315 -17.91 6.66 -1.70
CA LEU A 315 -18.47 5.60 -0.87
C LEU A 315 -18.90 4.47 -1.82
N LEU A 316 -18.18 3.35 -1.77
CA LEU A 316 -18.52 2.14 -2.53
C LEU A 316 -19.71 1.53 -1.78
N GLY A 317 -20.92 1.89 -2.21
CA GLY A 317 -22.18 1.33 -1.70
C GLY A 317 -22.36 -0.14 -1.99
#